data_AF-M3A8W8-F1
#
_entry.id   AF-M3A8W8-F1
#
_cell.length_a   1.000
_cell.length_b   1.000
_cell.length_c   1.000
_cell.angle_alpha   90.00
_cell.angle_beta   90.00
_cell.angle_gamma   90.00
#
_symmetry.space_group_name_H-M   'P 1'
#
loop_
_entity.id
_entity.type
_entity.pdbx_description
1 polymer ?
#
loop_
_entity_poly.entity_id
_entity_poly.type
_entity_poly.pdbx_seq_one_letter_code
_entity_poly.pdbx_strand_id
1 'polypeptide(L)'
;MYLAAGLLAACYLSSVHAKPLPSPSKVVDKRADPPAPSAYPLGDACGNEWQYLNFDPDDNTDKGRLRKLHDVICIGELRALSSWGAKAAKDAKTSINEAYDLYFATENPDSRDVVYDVLMKIAGQSSSEGRIGKIVGTMIVDNLDFGAETKNQCDEDGNTLGYTVEDTLDKREKIHFCPAGFDLPTSGPDITCGNLEKYPSEEMDTFSRLALHETLHYSTIGPESSLGEQIIDAKNPGDLEYAYFPERTHGLVDDDQDDSPDLAPVNADSYAWMALTAWVGYNCSPGDEKDYYDSYFPDEPPHYM
;
A
#
# COMPACT_ATOMS: atom_id res chain seq x y z
N MET A 1 18.45 81.80 43.38
CA MET A 1 17.95 81.16 42.14
C MET A 1 18.57 79.79 42.05
N TYR A 2 17.73 78.74 42.15
CA TYR A 2 17.88 77.39 41.56
C TYR A 2 19.15 76.55 41.89
N LEU A 3 19.17 75.22 41.97
CA LEU A 3 18.21 74.10 41.74
C LEU A 3 18.91 72.88 42.39
N ALA A 4 18.39 72.30 43.47
CA ALA A 4 17.65 71.03 43.54
C ALA A 4 18.28 69.81 42.83
N ALA A 5 18.51 68.76 43.63
CA ALA A 5 18.87 67.40 43.24
C ALA A 5 17.68 66.63 42.63
N GLY A 6 17.97 65.65 41.78
CA GLY A 6 16.99 64.68 41.29
C GLY A 6 17.63 63.52 40.53
N LEU A 7 17.51 62.31 41.08
CA LEU A 7 17.76 61.03 40.40
C LEU A 7 16.82 60.86 39.20
N LEU A 8 17.29 60.20 38.14
CA LEU A 8 16.47 59.42 37.23
C LEU A 8 17.29 58.24 36.68
N ALA A 9 16.94 57.04 37.13
CA ALA A 9 17.23 55.79 36.45
C ALA A 9 16.24 55.62 35.30
N ALA A 10 16.70 55.22 34.12
CA ALA A 10 15.83 54.66 33.09
C ALA A 10 16.62 53.75 32.14
N CYS A 11 16.01 52.59 31.90
CA CYS A 11 16.50 51.40 31.24
C CYS A 11 16.78 51.57 29.75
N TYR A 12 17.78 50.87 29.21
CA TYR A 12 17.78 50.46 27.81
C TYR A 12 18.09 48.96 27.70
N LEU A 13 16.98 48.21 27.77
CA LEU A 13 16.59 47.08 26.92
C LEU A 13 17.69 46.14 26.44
N SER A 14 17.72 44.97 27.08
CA SER A 14 18.22 43.72 26.53
C SER A 14 17.65 43.48 25.13
N SER A 15 18.53 43.27 24.16
CA SER A 15 18.18 42.74 22.84
C SER A 15 17.72 41.30 22.97
N VAL A 16 16.44 41.11 23.27
CA VAL A 16 15.76 39.82 23.10
C VAL A 16 15.71 39.57 21.60
N HIS A 17 16.56 38.67 21.11
CA HIS A 17 16.34 38.05 19.81
C HIS A 17 15.03 37.28 19.93
N ALA A 18 13.95 37.87 19.42
CA ALA A 18 12.71 37.14 19.23
C ALA A 18 13.03 35.94 18.34
N LYS A 19 12.84 34.73 18.87
CA LYS A 19 12.77 33.53 18.03
C LYS A 19 11.70 33.79 16.97
N PRO A 20 11.92 33.41 15.70
CA PRO A 20 10.84 33.41 14.73
C PRO A 20 9.68 32.62 15.34
N LEU A 21 8.49 33.21 15.30
CA LEU A 21 7.27 32.46 15.60
C LEU A 21 7.27 31.23 14.68
N PRO A 22 6.87 30.04 15.16
CA PRO A 22 6.64 28.92 14.28
C PRO A 22 5.72 29.39 13.16
N SER A 23 6.08 29.07 11.91
CA SER A 23 5.27 29.30 10.73
C SER A 23 3.81 28.95 11.06
N PRO A 24 2.82 29.74 10.64
CA PRO A 24 1.44 29.38 10.88
C PRO A 24 1.24 27.96 10.35
N SER A 25 0.80 27.04 11.22
CA SER A 25 0.25 25.76 10.78
C SER A 25 -0.69 26.09 9.64
N LYS A 26 -0.50 25.46 8.45
CA LYS A 26 -1.48 25.54 7.36
C LYS A 26 -2.84 25.38 8.02
N VAL A 27 -3.65 26.43 8.02
CA VAL A 27 -5.07 26.30 8.38
C VAL A 27 -5.57 25.34 7.32
N VAL A 28 -5.81 24.10 7.72
CA VAL A 28 -6.46 23.13 6.84
C VAL A 28 -7.85 23.71 6.65
N ASP A 29 -8.07 24.36 5.51
CA ASP A 29 -9.39 24.86 5.16
C ASP A 29 -10.35 23.68 5.30
N LYS A 30 -11.42 23.90 6.07
CA LYS A 30 -12.38 22.84 6.36
C LYS A 30 -12.92 22.30 5.03
N ARG A 31 -12.54 21.07 4.67
CA ARG A 31 -13.00 20.39 3.46
C ARG A 31 -14.54 20.34 3.48
N ALA A 32 -15.15 20.59 2.33
CA ALA A 32 -16.61 20.51 2.17
C ALA A 32 -17.06 19.06 2.36
N ASP A 33 -18.31 18.85 2.80
CA ASP A 33 -18.88 17.52 2.92
C ASP A 33 -18.76 16.79 1.56
N PRO A 34 -18.08 15.64 1.51
CA PRO A 34 -17.81 14.95 0.26
C PRO A 34 -19.11 14.41 -0.35
N PRO A 35 -19.21 14.35 -1.69
CA PRO A 35 -20.39 13.80 -2.35
C PRO A 35 -20.57 12.30 -2.05
N ALA A 36 -21.70 11.76 -2.49
CA ALA A 36 -21.87 10.31 -2.55
C ALA A 36 -20.87 9.72 -3.57
N PRO A 37 -20.25 8.57 -3.30
CA PRO A 37 -19.35 7.92 -4.24
C PRO A 37 -20.11 7.52 -5.50
N SER A 38 -19.45 7.63 -6.65
CA SER A 38 -20.02 7.20 -7.93
C SER A 38 -19.46 5.85 -8.34
N ALA A 39 -20.18 5.15 -9.22
CA ALA A 39 -19.58 4.11 -10.04
C ALA A 39 -18.52 4.71 -10.99
N TYR A 40 -17.84 3.85 -11.77
CA TYR A 40 -16.86 4.29 -12.77
C TYR A 40 -17.41 5.40 -13.68
N PRO A 41 -16.81 6.61 -13.70
CA PRO A 41 -17.44 7.77 -14.32
C PRO A 41 -17.16 7.91 -15.83
N LEU A 42 -16.27 7.11 -16.42
CA LEU A 42 -15.92 7.20 -17.85
C LEU A 42 -16.63 6.18 -18.74
N GLY A 43 -17.51 5.35 -18.19
CA GLY A 43 -18.22 4.30 -18.94
C GLY A 43 -18.84 3.24 -18.03
N ASP A 44 -18.83 2.00 -18.52
CA ASP A 44 -19.33 0.86 -17.76
C ASP A 44 -18.22 0.30 -16.87
N ALA A 45 -18.53 0.07 -15.59
CA ALA A 45 -17.66 -0.66 -14.69
C ALA A 45 -17.53 -2.13 -15.10
N CYS A 46 -16.39 -2.76 -14.88
CA CYS A 46 -16.17 -4.17 -15.27
C CYS A 46 -16.56 -5.21 -14.20
N GLY A 47 -17.28 -4.78 -13.16
CA GLY A 47 -17.87 -5.61 -12.10
C GLY A 47 -17.07 -5.57 -10.80
N ASN A 48 -17.75 -5.27 -9.70
CA ASN A 48 -17.19 -5.05 -8.35
C ASN A 48 -15.99 -4.07 -8.31
N GLU A 49 -15.93 -3.15 -9.27
CA GLU A 49 -14.95 -2.08 -9.32
C GLU A 49 -15.16 -1.09 -8.17
N TRP A 50 -14.09 -0.44 -7.71
CA TRP A 50 -14.13 0.59 -6.67
C TRP A 50 -15.21 1.64 -6.94
N GLN A 51 -15.64 2.29 -5.86
CA GLN A 51 -16.39 3.52 -5.95
C GLN A 51 -15.41 4.70 -6.01
N TYR A 52 -15.78 5.76 -6.71
CA TYR A 52 -14.89 6.89 -6.96
C TYR A 52 -15.43 8.18 -6.34
N LEU A 53 -14.53 8.97 -5.76
CA LEU A 53 -14.80 10.30 -5.21
C LEU A 53 -13.80 11.33 -5.73
N ASN A 54 -14.32 12.53 -5.99
CA ASN A 54 -13.54 13.73 -6.31
C ASN A 54 -12.62 13.64 -7.54
N PHE A 55 -12.98 12.78 -8.50
CA PHE A 55 -12.39 12.81 -9.84
C PHE A 55 -13.20 13.75 -10.74
N ASP A 56 -12.51 14.63 -11.47
CA ASP A 56 -13.09 15.39 -12.57
C ASP A 56 -12.96 14.59 -13.88
N PRO A 57 -14.05 14.00 -14.40
CA PRO A 57 -14.02 13.24 -15.63
C PRO A 57 -13.88 14.11 -16.87
N ASP A 58 -13.73 15.43 -16.75
CA ASP A 58 -13.37 16.36 -17.83
C ASP A 58 -11.88 16.74 -17.81
N ASP A 59 -11.19 16.65 -16.67
CA ASP A 59 -9.75 16.86 -16.54
C ASP A 59 -8.94 15.68 -17.10
N ASN A 60 -7.85 15.97 -17.81
CA ASN A 60 -7.06 14.92 -18.47
C ASN A 60 -6.23 14.08 -17.49
N THR A 61 -5.79 14.67 -16.37
CA THR A 61 -5.03 13.97 -15.34
C THR A 61 -5.94 12.99 -14.62
N ASP A 62 -7.10 13.46 -14.17
CA ASP A 62 -8.08 12.63 -13.48
C ASP A 62 -8.65 11.55 -14.41
N LYS A 63 -8.90 11.85 -15.69
CA LYS A 63 -9.22 10.82 -16.70
C LYS A 63 -8.14 9.74 -16.78
N GLY A 64 -6.87 10.12 -16.79
CA GLY A 64 -5.74 9.19 -16.84
C GLY A 64 -5.70 8.27 -15.62
N ARG A 65 -5.86 8.85 -14.42
CA ARG A 65 -5.92 8.12 -13.15
C ARG A 65 -7.10 7.16 -13.09
N LEU A 66 -8.29 7.63 -13.47
CA LEU A 66 -9.50 6.81 -13.57
C LEU A 66 -9.31 5.64 -14.53
N ARG A 67 -8.69 5.85 -15.69
CA ARG A 67 -8.36 4.75 -16.62
C ARG A 67 -7.41 3.74 -16.00
N LYS A 68 -6.36 4.18 -15.32
CA LYS A 68 -5.43 3.26 -14.67
C LYS A 68 -6.09 2.42 -13.56
N LEU A 69 -6.93 3.05 -12.74
CA LEU A 69 -7.73 2.38 -11.71
C LEU A 69 -8.75 1.40 -12.30
N HIS A 70 -9.33 1.75 -13.45
CA HIS A 70 -10.23 0.87 -14.18
C HIS A 70 -9.46 -0.32 -14.77
N ASP A 71 -8.38 -0.05 -15.49
CA ASP A 71 -7.62 -1.03 -16.24
C ASP A 71 -7.07 -2.12 -15.32
N VAL A 72 -6.54 -1.77 -14.13
CA VAL A 72 -6.00 -2.75 -13.18
C VAL A 72 -7.04 -3.79 -12.74
N ILE A 73 -8.33 -3.42 -12.69
CA ILE A 73 -9.42 -4.35 -12.40
C ILE A 73 -9.90 -5.04 -13.68
N CYS A 74 -10.09 -4.29 -14.77
CA CYS A 74 -10.80 -4.77 -15.95
C CYS A 74 -9.99 -5.70 -16.83
N ILE A 75 -8.67 -5.53 -16.89
CA ILE A 75 -7.78 -6.51 -17.50
C ILE A 75 -7.61 -7.76 -16.62
N GLY A 76 -8.08 -7.69 -15.37
CA GLY A 76 -8.05 -8.78 -14.39
C GLY A 76 -6.74 -8.87 -13.60
N GLU A 77 -5.92 -7.82 -13.65
CA GLU A 77 -4.57 -7.83 -13.05
C GLU A 77 -4.63 -7.92 -11.53
N LEU A 78 -5.40 -7.07 -10.86
CA LEU A 78 -5.54 -7.12 -9.40
C LEU A 78 -6.07 -8.49 -8.93
N ARG A 79 -7.02 -9.06 -9.66
CA ARG A 79 -7.54 -10.42 -9.37
C ARG A 79 -6.47 -11.48 -9.59
N ALA A 80 -5.71 -11.40 -10.68
CA ALA A 80 -4.65 -12.35 -10.96
C ALA A 80 -3.60 -12.31 -9.86
N LEU A 81 -3.12 -11.11 -9.50
CA LEU A 81 -2.17 -10.88 -8.43
C LEU A 81 -2.63 -11.52 -7.11
N SER A 82 -3.83 -11.15 -6.63
CA SER A 82 -4.38 -11.73 -5.40
C SER A 82 -4.58 -13.25 -5.49
N SER A 83 -5.02 -13.77 -6.65
CA SER A 83 -5.21 -15.23 -6.84
C SER A 83 -3.89 -15.99 -6.83
N TRP A 84 -2.83 -15.43 -7.39
CA TRP A 84 -1.49 -16.03 -7.39
C TRP A 84 -0.86 -15.97 -6.00
N GLY A 85 -1.03 -14.89 -5.25
CA GLY A 85 -0.65 -14.86 -3.84
C GLY A 85 -1.40 -15.89 -3.01
N ALA A 86 -2.71 -16.06 -3.23
CA ALA A 86 -3.49 -17.10 -2.56
C ALA A 86 -2.99 -18.50 -2.95
N LYS A 87 -2.64 -18.71 -4.22
CA LYS A 87 -2.04 -19.97 -4.69
C LYS A 87 -0.67 -20.22 -4.02
N ALA A 88 0.19 -19.21 -3.91
CA ALA A 88 1.47 -19.33 -3.21
C ALA A 88 1.29 -19.77 -1.75
N ALA A 89 0.30 -19.20 -1.03
CA ALA A 89 -0.01 -19.63 0.33
C ALA A 89 -0.44 -21.11 0.44
N LYS A 90 -1.11 -21.64 -0.59
CA LYS A 90 -1.48 -23.06 -0.65
C LYS A 90 -0.31 -23.96 -1.03
N ASP A 91 0.55 -23.50 -1.93
CA ASP A 91 1.67 -24.26 -2.47
C ASP A 91 2.85 -24.32 -1.49
N ALA A 92 2.89 -23.45 -0.47
CA ALA A 92 3.88 -23.43 0.61
C ALA A 92 4.42 -24.83 1.01
N LYS A 93 5.76 -25.00 0.96
CA LYS A 93 6.60 -26.20 1.16
C LYS A 93 6.65 -27.23 0.02
N THR A 94 6.57 -26.82 -1.23
CA THR A 94 6.77 -27.67 -2.43
C THR A 94 8.12 -27.51 -3.16
N SER A 95 8.86 -26.42 -2.98
CA SER A 95 10.14 -26.11 -3.67
C SER A 95 11.12 -25.25 -2.82
N ILE A 96 12.17 -24.69 -3.43
CA ILE A 96 13.21 -23.84 -2.79
C ILE A 96 12.88 -22.36 -3.08
N ASN A 97 12.91 -21.50 -2.06
CA ASN A 97 12.66 -20.05 -2.14
C ASN A 97 11.26 -19.70 -2.66
N GLU A 98 10.26 -20.42 -2.16
CA GLU A 98 8.87 -20.18 -2.54
C GLU A 98 8.42 -18.78 -2.19
N ALA A 99 7.65 -18.17 -3.09
CA ALA A 99 7.10 -16.83 -2.90
C ALA A 99 6.46 -16.65 -1.51
N TYR A 100 5.79 -17.67 -0.96
CA TYR A 100 5.24 -17.62 0.40
C TYR A 100 6.33 -17.56 1.48
N ASP A 101 7.32 -18.44 1.41
CA ASP A 101 8.39 -18.60 2.41
C ASP A 101 9.30 -17.36 2.49
N LEU A 102 9.39 -16.58 1.40
CA LEU A 102 10.10 -15.31 1.41
C LEU A 102 9.44 -14.22 2.27
N TYR A 103 8.14 -14.32 2.56
CA TYR A 103 7.42 -13.21 3.21
C TYR A 103 6.55 -13.64 4.39
N PHE A 104 6.38 -14.94 4.65
CA PHE A 104 5.62 -15.49 5.76
C PHE A 104 6.30 -16.72 6.33
N ALA A 105 6.28 -16.87 7.66
CA ALA A 105 6.78 -18.07 8.30
C ALA A 105 5.91 -19.30 7.97
N THR A 106 6.57 -20.37 7.55
CA THR A 106 5.91 -21.58 7.06
C THR A 106 5.59 -22.59 8.16
N GLU A 107 6.01 -22.36 9.40
CA GLU A 107 5.82 -23.31 10.51
C GLU A 107 4.38 -23.33 11.05
N ASN A 108 3.57 -22.31 10.74
CA ASN A 108 2.18 -22.21 11.19
C ASN A 108 1.19 -22.45 10.02
N PRO A 109 0.60 -23.65 9.88
CA PRO A 109 -0.35 -23.94 8.81
C PRO A 109 -1.60 -23.06 8.87
N ASP A 110 -2.05 -22.64 10.06
CA ASP A 110 -3.20 -21.76 10.23
C ASP A 110 -2.91 -20.37 9.62
N SER A 111 -1.64 -19.92 9.64
CA SER A 111 -1.23 -18.66 9.01
C SER A 111 -1.41 -18.71 7.49
N ARG A 112 -1.15 -19.86 6.86
CA ARG A 112 -1.26 -20.01 5.40
C ARG A 112 -2.71 -19.95 4.94
N ASP A 113 -3.61 -20.61 5.67
CA ASP A 113 -5.04 -20.59 5.40
C ASP A 113 -5.63 -19.19 5.60
N VAL A 114 -5.15 -18.47 6.63
CA VAL A 114 -5.49 -17.05 6.83
C VAL A 114 -5.03 -16.18 5.65
N VAL A 115 -3.78 -16.32 5.21
CA VAL A 115 -3.25 -15.55 4.07
C VAL A 115 -4.04 -15.84 2.80
N TYR A 116 -4.34 -17.12 2.56
CA TYR A 116 -5.19 -17.56 1.45
C TYR A 116 -6.57 -16.89 1.52
N ASP A 117 -7.26 -16.94 2.66
CA ASP A 117 -8.61 -16.42 2.82
C ASP A 117 -8.66 -14.89 2.62
N VAL A 118 -7.70 -14.16 3.17
CA VAL A 118 -7.53 -12.71 2.96
C VAL A 118 -7.44 -12.38 1.48
N LEU A 119 -6.53 -13.02 0.75
CA LEU A 119 -6.33 -12.74 -0.67
C LEU A 119 -7.51 -13.18 -1.54
N MET A 120 -8.21 -14.26 -1.14
CA MET A 120 -9.42 -14.70 -1.83
C MET A 120 -10.63 -13.81 -1.58
N LYS A 121 -10.71 -13.06 -0.46
CA LYS A 121 -11.71 -11.97 -0.32
C LYS A 121 -11.55 -10.96 -1.46
N ILE A 122 -10.31 -10.58 -1.78
CA ILE A 122 -10.00 -9.61 -2.84
C ILE A 122 -10.18 -10.23 -4.23
N ALA A 123 -9.62 -11.41 -4.49
CA ALA A 123 -9.72 -12.08 -5.79
C ALA A 123 -11.16 -12.47 -6.16
N GLY A 124 -11.99 -12.75 -5.15
CA GLY A 124 -13.33 -13.31 -5.27
C GLY A 124 -13.32 -14.84 -5.14
N GLN A 125 -14.30 -15.39 -4.41
CA GLN A 125 -14.36 -16.81 -4.03
C GLN A 125 -14.76 -17.73 -5.19
N SER A 126 -15.11 -17.16 -6.34
CA SER A 126 -15.42 -17.90 -7.57
C SER A 126 -15.20 -17.03 -8.81
N SER A 127 -15.08 -17.68 -9.97
CA SER A 127 -15.01 -16.98 -11.25
C SER A 127 -16.33 -16.29 -11.64
N SER A 128 -17.46 -16.71 -11.04
CA SER A 128 -18.77 -16.10 -11.26
C SER A 128 -18.97 -14.79 -10.50
N GLU A 129 -18.07 -14.42 -9.58
CA GLU A 129 -18.11 -13.12 -8.90
C GLU A 129 -17.72 -11.94 -9.79
N GLY A 130 -17.08 -12.19 -10.93
CA GLY A 130 -16.73 -11.15 -11.90
C GLY A 130 -15.22 -10.95 -12.01
N ARG A 131 -14.79 -9.71 -12.31
CA ARG A 131 -13.37 -9.38 -12.53
C ARG A 131 -12.56 -9.29 -11.26
N ILE A 132 -13.20 -9.05 -10.12
CA ILE A 132 -12.61 -8.97 -8.78
C ILE A 132 -13.66 -9.37 -7.75
N GLY A 133 -13.27 -9.65 -6.51
CA GLY A 133 -14.16 -10.00 -5.41
C GLY A 133 -15.14 -8.86 -5.07
N LYS A 134 -16.34 -9.23 -4.62
CA LYS A 134 -17.41 -8.26 -4.32
C LYS A 134 -17.03 -7.20 -3.29
N ILE A 135 -16.14 -7.55 -2.35
CA ILE A 135 -15.70 -6.65 -1.29
C ILE A 135 -14.98 -5.41 -1.85
N VAL A 136 -14.23 -5.55 -2.95
CA VAL A 136 -13.54 -4.44 -3.61
C VAL A 136 -14.54 -3.39 -4.10
N GLY A 137 -15.71 -3.81 -4.57
CA GLY A 137 -16.76 -2.90 -5.04
C GLY A 137 -17.47 -2.11 -3.93
N THR A 138 -17.16 -2.41 -2.67
CA THR A 138 -17.64 -1.65 -1.50
C THR A 138 -16.65 -0.58 -1.05
N MET A 139 -15.43 -0.61 -1.57
CA MET A 139 -14.36 0.29 -1.19
C MET A 139 -14.38 1.58 -2.02
N ILE A 140 -13.86 2.66 -1.44
CA ILE A 140 -13.89 3.99 -2.03
C ILE A 140 -12.47 4.46 -2.33
N VAL A 141 -12.21 4.89 -3.57
CA VAL A 141 -11.01 5.62 -3.96
C VAL A 141 -11.35 7.11 -4.04
N ASP A 142 -10.64 7.93 -3.28
CA ASP A 142 -10.81 9.39 -3.23
C ASP A 142 -9.58 10.07 -3.83
N ASN A 143 -9.79 10.91 -4.84
CA ASN A 143 -8.70 11.64 -5.52
C ASN A 143 -8.19 12.85 -4.71
N LEU A 144 -8.90 13.28 -3.66
CA LEU A 144 -8.38 14.31 -2.76
C LEU A 144 -7.45 13.70 -1.74
N ASP A 145 -6.34 14.38 -1.45
CA ASP A 145 -5.49 14.03 -0.31
C ASP A 145 -6.21 14.44 1.00
N PHE A 146 -6.88 13.47 1.64
CA PHE A 146 -7.78 13.68 2.77
C PHE A 146 -7.19 13.36 4.15
N GLY A 147 -6.07 12.64 4.24
CA GLY A 147 -5.56 12.05 5.48
C GLY A 147 -4.71 12.98 6.36
N ALA A 148 -4.61 14.28 6.05
CA ALA A 148 -3.78 15.21 6.82
C ALA A 148 -4.05 15.18 8.34
N GLU A 149 -5.31 14.98 8.76
CA GLU A 149 -5.69 14.86 10.18
C GLU A 149 -5.25 13.55 10.83
N THR A 150 -5.08 12.48 10.05
CA THR A 150 -4.57 11.17 10.51
C THR A 150 -3.06 11.04 10.29
N LYS A 151 -2.40 12.10 9.83
CA LYS A 151 -0.97 12.13 9.43
C LYS A 151 -0.65 11.24 8.22
N ASN A 152 -1.64 10.93 7.39
CA ASN A 152 -1.46 10.24 6.12
C ASN A 152 -1.66 11.26 5.01
N GLN A 153 -0.61 11.57 4.26
CA GLN A 153 -0.72 12.53 3.17
C GLN A 153 0.36 12.22 2.16
N CYS A 154 0.14 12.64 0.92
CA CYS A 154 1.19 12.62 -0.06
C CYS A 154 2.28 13.58 0.38
N ASP A 155 3.51 13.07 0.49
CA ASP A 155 4.64 13.97 0.72
C ASP A 155 5.02 14.71 -0.56
N GLU A 156 5.73 15.83 -0.39
CA GLU A 156 6.14 16.69 -1.51
C GLU A 156 7.31 16.08 -2.32
N ASP A 157 8.01 15.09 -1.74
CA ASP A 157 9.18 14.44 -2.33
C ASP A 157 8.80 13.20 -3.18
N GLY A 158 7.54 12.76 -3.11
CA GLY A 158 7.01 11.61 -3.84
C GLY A 158 7.28 10.25 -3.20
N ASN A 159 7.60 10.17 -1.90
CA ASN A 159 7.89 8.89 -1.24
C ASN A 159 6.63 8.13 -0.81
N THR A 160 5.54 8.82 -0.49
CA THR A 160 4.22 8.21 -0.26
C THR A 160 3.55 7.90 -1.60
N LEU A 161 3.25 6.62 -1.84
CA LEU A 161 2.59 6.14 -3.06
C LEU A 161 1.07 6.07 -2.92
N GLY A 162 0.57 5.82 -1.72
CA GLY A 162 -0.84 5.74 -1.38
C GLY A 162 -1.03 5.67 0.14
N TYR A 163 -2.29 5.68 0.56
CA TYR A 163 -2.70 5.32 1.92
C TYR A 163 -4.18 4.95 1.98
N THR A 164 -4.54 4.16 2.99
CA THR A 164 -5.93 3.81 3.31
C THR A 164 -6.26 4.13 4.76
N VAL A 165 -7.24 5.01 4.99
CA VAL A 165 -7.68 5.40 6.34
C VAL A 165 -9.15 5.80 6.38
N GLU A 166 -9.73 5.83 7.59
CA GLU A 166 -11.02 6.49 7.83
C GLU A 166 -10.87 8.02 7.70
N ASP A 167 -11.62 8.63 6.76
CA ASP A 167 -11.69 10.07 6.64
C ASP A 167 -12.45 10.65 7.85
N THR A 168 -11.78 11.52 8.59
CA THR A 168 -12.31 12.12 9.82
C THR A 168 -13.57 12.94 9.58
N LEU A 169 -13.77 13.44 8.35
CA LEU A 169 -14.88 14.30 7.96
C LEU A 169 -16.21 13.53 7.80
N ASP A 170 -16.18 12.37 7.13
CA ASP A 170 -17.39 11.62 6.77
C ASP A 170 -17.46 10.21 7.37
N LYS A 171 -16.43 9.80 8.10
CA LYS A 171 -16.33 8.49 8.77
C LYS A 171 -16.39 7.31 7.82
N ARG A 172 -15.99 7.52 6.57
CA ARG A 172 -15.82 6.45 5.58
C ARG A 172 -14.34 6.10 5.49
N GLU A 173 -14.06 4.81 5.55
CA GLU A 173 -12.77 4.27 5.10
C GLU A 173 -12.62 4.52 3.60
N LYS A 174 -11.42 4.92 3.19
CA LYS A 174 -11.13 5.33 1.81
C LYS A 174 -9.66 5.05 1.50
N ILE A 175 -9.40 4.86 0.22
CA ILE A 175 -8.08 4.71 -0.37
C ILE A 175 -7.75 6.03 -1.09
N HIS A 176 -6.55 6.55 -0.90
CA HIS A 176 -5.97 7.60 -1.73
C HIS A 176 -4.70 7.08 -2.39
N PHE A 177 -4.59 7.24 -3.70
CA PHE A 177 -3.33 7.01 -4.41
C PHE A 177 -2.68 8.36 -4.69
N CYS A 178 -1.44 8.52 -4.23
CA CYS A 178 -0.67 9.73 -4.45
C CYS A 178 -0.22 9.83 -5.92
N PRO A 179 0.14 11.04 -6.40
CA PRO A 179 0.64 11.23 -7.76
C PRO A 179 1.78 10.26 -8.12
N ALA A 180 2.74 10.06 -7.22
CA ALA A 180 3.86 9.13 -7.42
C ALA A 180 3.41 7.67 -7.62
N GLY A 181 2.35 7.23 -6.92
CA GLY A 181 1.78 5.90 -7.15
C GLY A 181 1.21 5.73 -8.55
N PHE A 182 0.64 6.80 -9.14
CA PHE A 182 0.16 6.78 -10.53
C PHE A 182 1.29 6.74 -11.57
N ASP A 183 2.55 7.00 -11.20
CA ASP A 183 3.69 6.90 -12.11
C ASP A 183 4.23 5.47 -12.25
N LEU A 184 3.85 4.55 -11.35
CA LEU A 184 4.21 3.13 -11.45
C LEU A 184 3.68 2.49 -12.75
N PRO A 185 4.35 1.50 -13.35
CA PRO A 185 3.77 0.78 -14.49
C PRO A 185 2.59 -0.11 -14.07
N THR A 186 1.79 -0.56 -15.06
CA THR A 186 0.84 -1.67 -14.88
C THR A 186 1.52 -2.96 -15.33
N SER A 187 1.44 -4.05 -14.57
CA SER A 187 2.39 -5.16 -14.72
C SER A 187 2.09 -6.14 -15.85
N GLY A 188 0.86 -6.18 -16.37
CA GLY A 188 0.48 -7.14 -17.41
C GLY A 188 1.38 -7.12 -18.67
N PRO A 189 1.76 -5.94 -19.20
CA PRO A 189 2.65 -5.83 -20.36
C PRO A 189 4.04 -5.22 -20.09
N ASP A 190 4.27 -4.59 -18.93
CA ASP A 190 5.45 -3.72 -18.74
C ASP A 190 6.62 -4.41 -18.00
N ILE A 191 6.39 -5.55 -17.33
CA ILE A 191 7.48 -6.30 -16.69
C ILE A 191 8.31 -7.02 -17.76
N THR A 192 9.57 -6.60 -17.90
CA THR A 192 10.53 -7.24 -18.81
C THR A 192 11.29 -8.33 -18.06
N CYS A 193 10.77 -9.56 -18.09
CA CYS A 193 11.32 -10.71 -17.35
C CYS A 193 12.84 -10.89 -17.45
N GLY A 194 13.42 -10.66 -18.63
CA GLY A 194 14.86 -10.82 -18.86
C GLY A 194 15.76 -9.75 -18.23
N ASN A 195 15.19 -8.69 -17.66
CA ASN A 195 15.92 -7.62 -16.98
C ASN A 195 15.79 -7.69 -15.46
N LEU A 196 15.00 -8.62 -14.92
CA LEU A 196 14.82 -8.74 -13.48
C LEU A 196 16.06 -9.31 -12.82
N GLU A 197 16.31 -8.87 -11.59
CA GLU A 197 17.25 -9.50 -10.67
C GLU A 197 16.89 -10.97 -10.40
N LYS A 198 17.83 -11.70 -9.80
CA LYS A 198 17.64 -13.11 -9.40
C LYS A 198 16.83 -13.31 -8.13
N TYR A 199 16.45 -12.22 -7.49
CA TYR A 199 15.58 -12.17 -6.32
C TYR A 199 14.44 -11.17 -6.61
N PRO A 200 13.30 -11.24 -5.89
CA PRO A 200 12.25 -10.26 -6.05
C PRO A 200 12.72 -8.87 -5.57
N SER A 201 12.75 -7.88 -6.45
CA SER A 201 13.28 -6.53 -6.18
C SER A 201 12.26 -5.43 -6.51
N GLU A 202 12.59 -4.18 -6.22
CA GLU A 202 11.74 -3.03 -6.61
C GLU A 202 11.57 -2.87 -8.14
N GLU A 203 12.39 -3.54 -8.97
CA GLU A 203 12.29 -3.46 -10.43
C GLU A 203 11.00 -4.07 -10.99
N MET A 204 10.34 -4.95 -10.24
CA MET A 204 9.01 -5.48 -10.58
C MET A 204 7.87 -4.62 -10.05
N ASP A 205 8.17 -3.50 -9.38
CA ASP A 205 7.15 -2.72 -8.71
C ASP A 205 6.12 -2.11 -9.67
N THR A 206 4.84 -2.27 -9.33
CA THR A 206 3.71 -1.92 -10.19
C THR A 206 2.54 -1.34 -9.42
N PHE A 207 1.68 -0.63 -10.16
CA PHE A 207 0.47 -0.06 -9.61
C PHE A 207 -0.51 -1.10 -9.09
N SER A 208 -0.54 -2.32 -9.65
CA SER A 208 -1.40 -3.38 -9.13
C SER A 208 -0.93 -3.90 -7.77
N ARG A 209 0.39 -3.99 -7.54
CA ARG A 209 0.96 -4.29 -6.23
C ARG A 209 0.64 -3.20 -5.22
N LEU A 210 0.75 -1.93 -5.60
CA LEU A 210 0.30 -0.80 -4.77
C LEU A 210 -1.19 -0.87 -4.47
N ALA A 211 -2.02 -1.11 -5.49
CA ALA A 211 -3.45 -1.20 -5.30
C ALA A 211 -3.85 -2.38 -4.40
N LEU A 212 -3.13 -3.50 -4.47
CA LEU A 212 -3.31 -4.62 -3.56
C LEU A 212 -2.92 -4.24 -2.13
N HIS A 213 -1.76 -3.64 -1.93
CA HIS A 213 -1.29 -3.13 -0.64
C HIS A 213 -2.36 -2.25 0.02
N GLU A 214 -2.82 -1.22 -0.67
CA GLU A 214 -3.83 -0.30 -0.11
C GLU A 214 -5.19 -0.96 0.13
N THR A 215 -5.56 -1.94 -0.70
CA THR A 215 -6.78 -2.73 -0.51
C THR A 215 -6.70 -3.58 0.77
N LEU A 216 -5.53 -4.10 1.12
CA LEU A 216 -5.34 -4.95 2.30
C LEU A 216 -5.57 -4.20 3.61
N HIS A 217 -5.27 -2.90 3.66
CA HIS A 217 -5.52 -2.07 4.83
C HIS A 217 -6.99 -1.86 5.17
N TYR A 218 -7.88 -2.08 4.21
CA TYR A 218 -9.31 -1.89 4.43
C TYR A 218 -9.79 -2.82 5.54
N SER A 219 -10.45 -2.26 6.56
CA SER A 219 -10.82 -2.92 7.81
C SER A 219 -11.72 -4.17 7.69
N THR A 220 -12.22 -4.47 6.48
CA THR A 220 -13.07 -5.63 6.19
C THR A 220 -12.28 -6.79 5.54
N ILE A 221 -11.00 -6.58 5.24
CA ILE A 221 -10.15 -7.54 4.56
C ILE A 221 -9.39 -8.44 5.54
N GLY A 222 -8.76 -7.86 6.56
CA GLY A 222 -7.88 -8.59 7.46
C GLY A 222 -8.57 -9.73 8.21
N PRO A 223 -7.78 -10.63 8.82
CA PRO A 223 -8.30 -11.70 9.65
C PRO A 223 -8.86 -11.14 10.96
N GLU A 224 -9.92 -11.75 11.49
CA GLU A 224 -10.40 -11.42 12.84
C GLU A 224 -9.27 -11.70 13.86
N SER A 225 -8.68 -10.64 14.42
CA SER A 225 -7.59 -10.73 15.40
C SER A 225 -7.89 -9.94 16.67
N SER A 226 -7.03 -10.05 17.68
CA SER A 226 -7.10 -9.23 18.91
C SER A 226 -6.91 -7.73 18.67
N LEU A 227 -6.37 -7.34 17.50
CA LEU A 227 -6.24 -5.97 17.02
C LEU A 227 -7.38 -5.55 16.07
N GLY A 228 -8.32 -6.45 15.77
CA GLY A 228 -9.37 -6.26 14.76
C GLY A 228 -9.05 -6.94 13.42
N GLU A 229 -9.91 -6.74 12.42
CA GLU A 229 -9.78 -7.23 11.03
C GLU A 229 -8.82 -6.36 10.18
N GLN A 230 -7.77 -5.78 10.77
CA GLN A 230 -6.94 -4.79 10.07
C GLN A 230 -5.52 -5.27 9.84
N ILE A 231 -5.13 -5.28 8.57
CA ILE A 231 -3.74 -5.39 8.13
C ILE A 231 -3.14 -3.98 8.12
N ILE A 232 -1.93 -3.82 8.62
CA ILE A 232 -1.25 -2.55 8.85
C ILE A 232 0.10 -2.52 8.13
N ASP A 233 0.82 -1.40 8.25
CA ASP A 233 2.23 -1.33 7.90
C ASP A 233 3.06 -1.67 9.13
N ALA A 234 3.64 -2.87 9.12
CA ALA A 234 4.49 -3.31 10.20
C ALA A 234 5.84 -2.58 10.14
N LYS A 235 6.49 -2.45 11.31
CA LYS A 235 7.84 -1.92 11.42
C LYS A 235 8.80 -3.04 11.76
N ASN A 236 9.96 -3.04 11.09
CA ASN A 236 11.10 -3.87 11.43
C ASN A 236 11.56 -3.54 12.87
N PRO A 237 11.56 -4.49 13.82
CA PRO A 237 11.94 -4.19 15.20
C PRO A 237 13.39 -3.76 15.38
N GLY A 238 14.29 -4.14 14.46
CA GLY A 238 15.71 -3.80 14.51
C GLY A 238 16.00 -2.30 14.35
N ASP A 239 15.23 -1.58 13.51
CA ASP A 239 15.45 -0.17 13.21
C ASP A 239 14.22 0.74 13.42
N LEU A 240 13.04 0.15 13.67
CA LEU A 240 11.74 0.81 13.80
C LEU A 240 11.23 1.51 12.53
N GLU A 241 11.87 1.25 11.38
CA GLU A 241 11.40 1.69 10.07
C GLU A 241 10.34 0.73 9.54
N TYR A 242 9.50 1.20 8.62
CA TYR A 242 8.44 0.38 8.03
C TYR A 242 9.04 -0.73 7.16
N ALA A 243 8.42 -1.91 7.22
CA ALA A 243 8.81 -3.09 6.44
C ALA A 243 8.35 -3.01 4.98
N TYR A 244 8.59 -1.86 4.34
CA TYR A 244 8.33 -1.59 2.94
C TYR A 244 9.44 -2.11 2.04
N PHE A 245 9.10 -2.49 0.82
CA PHE A 245 10.01 -3.07 -0.18
C PHE A 245 10.40 -4.52 0.14
N PRO A 246 10.73 -5.34 -0.86
CA PRO A 246 10.81 -6.77 -0.69
C PRO A 246 11.90 -7.20 0.30
N GLU A 247 13.02 -6.46 0.39
CA GLU A 247 14.10 -6.73 1.32
C GLU A 247 13.68 -6.58 2.79
N ARG A 248 13.03 -5.46 3.14
CA ARG A 248 12.60 -5.20 4.53
C ARG A 248 11.43 -6.07 4.93
N THR A 249 10.54 -6.35 3.98
CA THR A 249 9.45 -7.30 4.16
C THR A 249 9.97 -8.72 4.41
N HIS A 250 10.94 -9.19 3.62
CA HIS A 250 11.61 -10.47 3.84
C HIS A 250 12.32 -10.53 5.19
N GLY A 251 12.96 -9.42 5.57
CA GLY A 251 13.59 -9.24 6.87
C GLY A 251 12.74 -9.59 8.08
N LEU A 252 11.40 -9.48 7.99
CA LEU A 252 10.48 -9.88 9.06
C LEU A 252 10.50 -11.39 9.36
N VAL A 253 10.83 -12.23 8.37
CA VAL A 253 10.82 -13.70 8.50
C VAL A 253 12.20 -14.34 8.37
N ASP A 254 13.23 -13.54 8.12
CA ASP A 254 14.61 -13.98 8.04
C ASP A 254 15.25 -14.07 9.44
N ASP A 255 15.66 -15.29 9.80
CA ASP A 255 16.32 -15.65 11.06
C ASP A 255 17.64 -14.89 11.28
N ASP A 256 18.31 -14.44 10.21
CA ASP A 256 19.57 -13.69 10.27
C ASP A 256 19.35 -12.15 10.33
N GLN A 257 18.09 -11.69 10.35
CA GLN A 257 17.71 -10.27 10.43
C GLN A 257 16.83 -9.96 11.65
N ASP A 258 15.55 -9.65 11.47
CA ASP A 258 14.66 -9.28 12.58
C ASP A 258 14.01 -10.48 13.26
N ASP A 259 13.89 -11.63 12.58
CA ASP A 259 13.21 -12.84 13.07
C ASP A 259 11.91 -12.50 13.83
N SER A 260 11.01 -11.80 13.14
CA SER A 260 9.74 -11.31 13.68
C SER A 260 8.54 -11.84 12.90
N PRO A 261 8.42 -13.18 12.74
CA PRO A 261 7.47 -13.80 11.83
C PRO A 261 6.00 -13.53 12.18
N ASP A 262 5.70 -13.16 13.43
CA ASP A 262 4.36 -12.77 13.87
C ASP A 262 3.90 -11.43 13.27
N LEU A 263 4.82 -10.61 12.74
CA LEU A 263 4.50 -9.33 12.09
C LEU A 263 4.11 -9.48 10.62
N ALA A 264 4.62 -10.51 9.92
CA ALA A 264 4.30 -10.73 8.51
C ALA A 264 2.79 -10.90 8.24
N PRO A 265 2.02 -11.70 9.00
CA PRO A 265 0.57 -11.82 8.85
C PRO A 265 -0.23 -10.53 9.00
N VAL A 266 0.33 -9.50 9.65
CA VAL A 266 -0.33 -8.19 9.82
C VAL A 266 0.27 -7.10 8.94
N ASN A 267 1.28 -7.39 8.12
CA ASN A 267 1.96 -6.42 7.27
C ASN A 267 1.41 -6.44 5.83
N ALA A 268 0.88 -5.33 5.31
CA ALA A 268 0.31 -5.28 3.97
C ALA A 268 1.32 -5.64 2.87
N ASP A 269 2.57 -5.17 3.00
CA ASP A 269 3.61 -5.43 2.02
C ASP A 269 4.02 -6.92 1.95
N SER A 270 3.89 -7.69 3.05
CA SER A 270 4.11 -9.14 3.04
C SER A 270 3.16 -9.85 2.06
N TYR A 271 1.90 -9.47 2.04
CA TYR A 271 0.92 -10.01 1.09
C TYR A 271 1.18 -9.51 -0.33
N ALA A 272 1.44 -8.21 -0.49
CA ALA A 272 1.58 -7.58 -1.80
C ALA A 272 2.83 -8.08 -2.55
N TRP A 273 3.98 -8.15 -1.87
CA TRP A 273 5.23 -8.66 -2.44
C TRP A 273 5.19 -10.16 -2.70
N MET A 274 4.60 -10.96 -1.80
CA MET A 274 4.37 -12.39 -2.06
C MET A 274 3.52 -12.59 -3.32
N ALA A 275 2.39 -11.87 -3.42
CA ALA A 275 1.49 -12.00 -4.55
C ALA A 275 2.16 -11.58 -5.87
N LEU A 276 2.93 -10.49 -5.86
CA LEU A 276 3.67 -10.02 -7.03
C LEU A 276 4.76 -11.02 -7.41
N THR A 277 5.52 -11.53 -6.44
CA THR A 277 6.57 -12.54 -6.65
C THR A 277 6.01 -13.79 -7.32
N ALA A 278 4.91 -14.32 -6.79
CA ALA A 278 4.23 -15.49 -7.36
C ALA A 278 3.75 -15.25 -8.80
N TRP A 279 3.12 -14.10 -9.04
CA TRP A 279 2.56 -13.81 -10.35
C TRP A 279 3.62 -13.49 -11.41
N VAL A 280 4.66 -12.74 -11.04
CA VAL A 280 5.83 -12.49 -11.90
C VAL A 280 6.53 -13.80 -12.21
N GLY A 281 6.78 -14.64 -11.20
CA GLY A 281 7.35 -15.96 -11.39
C GLY A 281 6.57 -16.78 -12.41
N TYR A 282 5.23 -16.76 -12.35
CA TYR A 282 4.40 -17.51 -13.30
C TYR A 282 4.41 -16.92 -14.72
N ASN A 283 4.45 -15.59 -14.85
CA ASN A 283 4.47 -14.94 -16.16
C ASN A 283 5.82 -15.06 -16.84
N CYS A 284 6.90 -15.03 -16.06
CA CYS A 284 8.27 -15.05 -16.55
C CYS A 284 8.84 -16.45 -16.70
N SER A 285 8.26 -17.45 -16.04
CA SER A 285 8.63 -18.85 -16.25
C SER A 285 8.29 -19.33 -17.67
N PRO A 286 9.20 -20.07 -18.34
CA PRO A 286 8.90 -20.79 -19.57
C PRO A 286 7.64 -21.63 -19.47
N GLY A 287 6.97 -21.86 -20.60
CA GLY A 287 5.66 -22.54 -20.62
C GLY A 287 5.68 -23.96 -20.02
N ASP A 288 6.80 -24.65 -20.13
CA ASP A 288 7.07 -25.98 -19.55
C ASP A 288 7.52 -25.95 -18.09
N GLU A 289 7.78 -24.76 -17.54
CA GLU A 289 8.25 -24.53 -16.16
C GLU A 289 7.22 -23.77 -15.32
N LYS A 290 6.04 -23.44 -15.86
CA LYS A 290 4.99 -22.67 -15.16
C LYS A 290 4.47 -23.33 -13.87
N ASP A 291 4.58 -24.65 -13.75
CA ASP A 291 4.23 -25.37 -12.51
C ASP A 291 5.30 -25.21 -11.42
N TYR A 292 6.48 -24.66 -11.75
CA TYR A 292 7.61 -24.33 -10.88
C TYR A 292 7.83 -22.80 -10.79
N TYR A 293 6.75 -22.03 -10.94
CA TYR A 293 6.79 -20.57 -10.94
C TYR A 293 7.43 -19.96 -9.69
N ASP A 294 7.33 -20.69 -8.59
CA ASP A 294 7.84 -20.38 -7.26
C ASP A 294 9.36 -20.47 -7.17
N SER A 295 10.02 -21.12 -8.14
CA SER A 295 11.49 -21.20 -8.25
C SER A 295 12.08 -20.20 -9.25
N TYR A 296 11.27 -19.28 -9.82
CA TYR A 296 11.74 -18.32 -10.81
C TYR A 296 12.85 -17.40 -10.26
N PHE A 297 12.71 -16.98 -9.00
CA PHE A 297 13.72 -16.23 -8.27
C PHE A 297 14.56 -17.19 -7.42
N PRO A 298 15.76 -17.58 -7.88
CA PRO A 298 16.57 -18.57 -7.16
C PRO A 298 17.25 -18.02 -5.91
N ASP A 299 17.33 -16.70 -5.73
CA ASP A 299 18.03 -16.05 -4.62
C ASP A 299 17.02 -15.35 -3.69
N GLU A 300 17.30 -15.32 -2.39
CA GLU A 300 16.56 -14.52 -1.40
C GLU A 300 16.85 -13.02 -1.61
N PRO A 301 15.92 -12.11 -1.22
CA PRO A 301 16.22 -10.69 -1.14
C PRO A 301 17.45 -10.42 -0.26
N PRO A 302 18.34 -9.47 -0.62
CA PRO A 302 19.47 -9.14 0.23
C PRO A 302 19.02 -8.55 1.57
N HIS A 303 19.91 -8.60 2.57
CA HIS A 303 19.64 -7.99 3.87
C HIS A 303 19.36 -6.49 3.71
N TYR A 304 18.34 -5.99 4.40
CA TYR A 304 18.09 -4.56 4.46
C TYR A 304 19.09 -3.90 5.42
N MET A 305 19.63 -2.75 5.02
CA MET A 305 20.60 -1.96 5.82
C MET A 305 19.92 -0.90 6.68
#